data_AF-A0A5C0ZDN6-F1
#
_entry.id   AF-A0A5C0ZDN6-F1
#
_cell.length_a   1.000
_cell.length_b   1.000
_cell.length_c   1.000
_cell.angle_alpha   90.00
_cell.angle_beta   90.00
_cell.angle_gamma   90.00
#
_symmetry.space_group_name_H-M   'P 1'
#
loop_
_entity.id
_entity.type
_entity.pdbx_description
1 polymer ?
#
loop_
_entity_poly.entity_id
_entity_poly.type
_entity_poly.pdbx_seq_one_letter_code
_entity_poly.pdbx_strand_id
1 'polypeptide(L)'
;MVDRQDNNNKKEKKLTPLGQYLLRVDGFEEMILADEQITLERLDTLCTKATSLLYADEFFHIITKIDRSIDDACKVIFGDLKVADYKKEIGNSSKLSRLGNYIEQFTIEQRDIANKTGIERTRFNKLVKSDDRRPYAFEIYLLALALDKKPSEVFKALYERDGNDKGSK
;
A
#
# COMPACT_ATOMS: atom_id res chain seq x y z
N MET A 1 12.80 -8.69 54.52
CA MET A 1 11.77 -9.12 53.54
C MET A 1 11.08 -7.84 53.10
N VAL A 2 11.64 -7.11 52.14
CA VAL A 2 11.44 -7.28 50.69
C VAL A 2 9.97 -7.54 50.38
N ASP A 3 9.27 -6.51 49.93
CA ASP A 3 8.49 -6.63 48.69
C ASP A 3 8.51 -5.29 47.96
N ARG A 4 9.13 -5.33 46.78
CA ARG A 4 9.21 -4.27 45.80
C ARG A 4 7.84 -4.15 45.15
N GLN A 5 7.23 -2.96 45.19
CA GLN A 5 6.18 -2.63 44.24
C GLN A 5 6.83 -2.35 42.89
N ASP A 6 6.88 -3.36 42.03
CA ASP A 6 7.28 -3.20 40.65
C ASP A 6 6.16 -2.50 39.87
N ASN A 7 6.57 -1.38 39.28
CA ASN A 7 5.81 -0.47 38.44
C ASN A 7 5.06 -1.19 37.32
N ASN A 8 3.74 -1.28 37.43
CA ASN A 8 2.88 -1.66 36.31
C ASN A 8 2.31 -0.39 35.65
N ASN A 9 3.16 0.35 34.95
CA ASN A 9 2.77 1.47 34.10
C ASN A 9 3.17 1.19 32.64
N LYS A 10 2.72 0.06 32.09
CA LYS A 10 2.65 -0.12 30.65
C LYS A 10 1.36 0.54 30.17
N LYS A 11 1.44 1.81 29.76
CA LYS A 11 0.45 2.39 28.84
C LYS A 11 0.27 1.40 27.70
N GLU A 12 -0.93 0.85 27.51
CA GLU A 12 -1.25 0.01 26.36
C GLU A 12 -0.87 0.79 25.10
N LYS A 13 0.22 0.39 24.43
CA LYS A 13 0.63 1.01 23.18
C LYS A 13 -0.47 0.73 22.17
N LYS A 14 -1.14 1.79 21.70
CA LYS A 14 -2.16 1.68 20.66
C LYS A 14 -1.50 1.12 19.38
N LEU A 15 -1.92 -0.07 18.98
CA LEU A 15 -1.41 -0.73 17.78
C LEU A 15 -1.89 -0.04 16.52
N THR A 16 -1.05 -0.06 15.48
CA THR A 16 -1.43 0.33 14.13
C THR A 16 -2.42 -0.67 13.53
N PRO A 17 -3.15 -0.32 12.46
CA PRO A 17 -4.03 -1.27 11.77
C PRO A 17 -3.30 -2.54 11.32
N LEU A 18 -2.04 -2.42 10.87
CA LEU A 18 -1.20 -3.57 10.55
C LEU A 18 -0.90 -4.41 11.81
N GLY A 19 -0.50 -3.79 12.92
CA GLY A 19 -0.23 -4.52 14.17
C GLY A 19 -1.47 -5.28 14.67
N GLN A 20 -2.64 -4.65 14.61
CA GLN A 20 -3.92 -5.31 14.96
C GLN A 20 -4.27 -6.46 14.01
N TYR A 21 -3.93 -6.34 12.73
CA TYR A 21 -4.14 -7.39 11.74
C TYR A 21 -3.23 -8.59 12.01
N LEU A 22 -1.95 -8.35 12.28
CA LEU A 22 -0.93 -9.39 12.49
C LEU A 22 -1.15 -10.19 13.79
N LEU A 23 -1.67 -9.56 14.85
CA LEU A 23 -2.03 -10.27 16.08
C LEU A 23 -3.08 -11.38 15.91
N ARG A 24 -3.72 -11.48 14.74
CA ARG A 24 -4.68 -12.55 14.40
C ARG A 24 -4.00 -13.78 13.77
N VAL A 25 -2.67 -13.78 13.69
CA VAL A 25 -1.85 -14.86 13.15
C VAL A 25 -0.86 -15.28 14.22
N ASP A 26 -0.99 -16.50 14.72
CA ASP A 26 -0.04 -17.04 15.69
C ASP A 26 1.32 -17.25 15.02
N GLY A 27 2.39 -16.82 15.70
CA GLY A 27 3.76 -16.96 15.21
C GLY A 27 4.11 -16.07 14.01
N PHE A 28 3.39 -14.96 13.81
CA PHE A 28 3.63 -14.07 12.66
C PHE A 28 5.05 -13.47 12.65
N GLU A 29 5.65 -13.25 13.83
CA GLU A 29 6.99 -12.68 13.94
C GLU A 29 8.03 -13.64 13.36
N GLU A 30 7.98 -14.92 13.75
CA GLU A 30 8.90 -15.94 13.22
C GLU A 30 8.76 -16.10 11.71
N MET A 31 7.53 -16.05 11.18
CA MET A 31 7.27 -16.18 9.74
C MET A 31 7.85 -15.00 8.94
N ILE A 32 7.69 -13.78 9.43
CA ILE A 32 8.13 -12.55 8.74
C ILE A 32 9.65 -12.38 8.84
N LEU A 33 10.24 -12.71 9.99
CA LEU A 33 11.67 -12.47 10.24
C LEU A 33 12.57 -13.55 9.64
N ALA A 34 12.01 -14.65 9.13
CA ALA A 34 12.75 -15.84 8.68
C ALA A 34 13.77 -15.61 7.54
N ASP A 35 13.58 -14.61 6.68
CA ASP A 35 14.47 -14.33 5.55
C ASP A 35 15.12 -12.93 5.59
N GLU A 36 15.07 -12.28 6.76
CA GLU A 36 15.76 -11.04 7.08
C GLU A 36 15.42 -9.83 6.18
N GLN A 37 14.39 -9.91 5.34
CA GLN A 37 13.91 -8.77 4.53
C GLN A 37 13.34 -7.66 5.41
N ILE A 38 12.86 -8.01 6.61
CA ILE A 38 12.35 -7.08 7.62
C ILE A 38 13.03 -7.39 8.94
N THR A 39 13.55 -6.36 9.61
CA THR A 39 14.15 -6.50 10.95
C THR A 39 13.07 -6.48 12.04
N LEU A 40 13.36 -7.08 13.20
CA LEU A 40 12.46 -7.03 14.36
C LEU A 40 12.13 -5.59 14.77
N GLU A 41 13.13 -4.70 14.77
CA GLU A 41 12.92 -3.27 15.08
C GLU A 41 11.98 -2.60 14.07
N ARG A 42 12.14 -2.93 12.78
CA ARG A 42 11.27 -2.39 11.73
C ARG A 42 9.84 -2.91 11.89
N LEU A 43 9.67 -4.20 12.18
CA LEU A 43 8.37 -4.82 12.41
C LEU A 43 7.66 -4.21 13.64
N ASP A 44 8.35 -4.08 14.79
CA ASP A 44 7.79 -3.42 15.99
C ASP A 44 7.36 -1.97 15.69
N THR A 45 8.20 -1.24 14.94
CA THR A 45 7.89 0.13 14.53
C THR A 45 6.63 0.18 13.67
N LEU A 46 6.49 -0.73 12.70
CA LEU A 46 5.30 -0.83 11.85
C LEU A 46 4.03 -1.21 12.64
N CYS A 47 4.16 -2.05 13.68
CA CYS A 47 3.05 -2.49 14.51
C CYS A 47 2.61 -1.46 15.56
N THR A 48 3.52 -0.63 16.07
CA THR A 48 3.25 0.21 17.25
C THR A 48 3.28 1.72 16.99
N LYS A 49 3.97 2.19 15.95
CA LYS A 49 4.15 3.62 15.68
C LYS A 49 3.22 4.08 14.57
N ALA A 50 2.15 4.77 14.94
CA ALA A 50 1.15 5.30 13.99
C ALA A 50 1.71 6.25 12.92
N THR A 51 2.87 6.89 13.16
CA THR A 51 3.54 7.74 12.18
C THR A 51 4.49 6.98 11.25
N SER A 52 4.69 5.67 11.49
CA SER A 52 5.49 4.85 10.60
C SER A 52 4.73 4.64 9.29
N LEU A 53 5.41 4.93 8.18
CA LEU A 53 4.88 4.66 6.86
C LEU A 53 5.26 3.24 6.45
N LEU A 54 4.26 2.48 6.01
CA LEU A 54 4.42 1.12 5.52
C LEU A 54 4.65 1.15 4.01
N TYR A 55 5.82 0.69 3.58
CA TYR A 55 6.12 0.59 2.15
C TYR A 55 5.36 -0.57 1.51
N ALA A 56 5.10 -0.46 0.21
CA ALA A 56 4.28 -1.42 -0.52
C ALA A 56 4.96 -2.79 -0.65
N ASP A 57 6.27 -2.82 -0.84
CA ASP A 57 7.09 -4.03 -0.83
C ASP A 57 7.15 -4.69 0.54
N GLU A 58 7.33 -3.91 1.63
CA GLU A 58 7.24 -4.42 3.01
C GLU A 58 5.88 -5.06 3.27
N PHE A 59 4.80 -4.37 2.89
CA PHE A 59 3.45 -4.91 3.04
C PHE A 59 3.26 -6.20 2.25
N PHE A 60 3.64 -6.21 0.97
CA PHE A 60 3.52 -7.41 0.13
C PHE A 60 4.29 -8.58 0.73
N HIS A 61 5.54 -8.33 1.16
CA HIS A 61 6.37 -9.32 1.81
C HIS A 61 5.73 -9.86 3.09
N ILE A 62 5.30 -8.99 4.00
CA ILE A 62 4.65 -9.37 5.26
C ILE A 62 3.44 -10.27 4.99
N ILE A 63 2.52 -9.82 4.12
CA ILE A 63 1.24 -10.49 3.90
C ILE A 63 1.42 -11.85 3.21
N THR A 64 2.38 -11.95 2.27
CA THR A 64 2.68 -13.22 1.61
C THR A 64 3.37 -14.21 2.54
N LYS A 65 4.19 -13.76 3.49
CA LYS A 65 4.86 -14.65 4.47
C LYS A 65 3.90 -15.30 5.46
N ILE A 66 2.86 -14.58 5.85
CA ILE A 66 1.84 -15.11 6.77
C ILE A 66 0.71 -15.87 6.05
N ASP A 67 0.89 -16.16 4.75
CA ASP A 67 -0.07 -16.86 3.89
C ASP A 67 -1.50 -16.29 3.98
N ARG A 68 -1.61 -14.95 3.88
CA ARG A 68 -2.90 -14.25 3.91
C ARG A 68 -3.23 -13.62 2.57
N SER A 69 -4.53 -13.46 2.33
CA SER A 69 -5.06 -12.72 1.18
C SER A 69 -4.67 -11.24 1.26
N ILE A 70 -4.01 -10.74 0.19
CA ILE A 70 -3.68 -9.33 0.03
C ILE A 70 -4.94 -8.46 0.02
N ASP A 71 -6.00 -8.93 -0.65
CA ASP A 71 -7.25 -8.18 -0.77
C ASP A 71 -7.92 -8.00 0.61
N ASP A 72 -7.93 -9.05 1.43
CA ASP A 72 -8.49 -8.99 2.78
C ASP A 72 -7.63 -8.14 3.70
N ALA A 73 -6.30 -8.26 3.62
CA ALA A 73 -5.37 -7.43 4.37
C ALA A 73 -5.58 -5.94 4.05
N CYS A 74 -5.64 -5.59 2.76
CA CYS A 74 -5.92 -4.23 2.32
C CYS A 74 -7.27 -3.73 2.84
N LYS A 75 -8.32 -4.55 2.77
CA LYS A 75 -9.65 -4.17 3.26
C LYS A 75 -9.66 -3.90 4.77
N VAL A 76 -8.94 -4.69 5.57
CA VAL A 76 -8.89 -4.49 7.02
C VAL A 76 -7.99 -3.31 7.40
N ILE A 77 -6.83 -3.17 6.74
CA ILE A 77 -5.81 -2.19 7.14
C ILE A 77 -6.10 -0.80 6.54
N PHE A 78 -6.64 -0.75 5.33
CA PHE A 78 -6.85 0.48 4.55
C PHE A 78 -8.31 0.76 4.19
N GLY A 79 -9.27 -0.06 4.62
CA GLY A 79 -10.67 0.03 4.17
C GLY A 79 -11.40 1.34 4.47
N ASP A 80 -10.88 2.13 5.42
CA ASP A 80 -11.38 3.48 5.70
C ASP A 80 -10.92 4.52 4.68
N LEU A 81 -9.87 4.22 3.90
CA LEU A 81 -9.38 5.07 2.82
C LEU A 81 -10.30 4.95 1.62
N LYS A 82 -10.64 6.09 1.04
CA LYS A 82 -11.51 6.17 -0.15
C LYS A 82 -10.85 7.05 -1.19
N VAL A 83 -11.04 6.67 -2.46
CA VAL A 83 -10.72 7.55 -3.58
C VAL A 83 -11.67 8.75 -3.56
N ALA A 84 -11.17 9.91 -3.98
CA ALA A 84 -11.98 11.10 -4.15
C ALA A 84 -13.05 10.87 -5.23
N ASP A 85 -14.22 11.46 -5.04
CA ASP A 85 -15.27 11.54 -6.06
C ASP A 85 -14.84 12.56 -7.12
N TYR A 86 -13.90 12.13 -7.98
CA TYR A 86 -13.40 12.90 -9.10
C TYR A 86 -14.11 12.45 -10.37
N LYS A 87 -14.88 13.36 -10.96
CA LYS A 87 -15.43 13.21 -12.30
C LYS A 87 -14.54 13.99 -13.27
N LYS A 88 -14.01 13.30 -14.28
CA LYS A 88 -13.32 13.96 -15.39
C LYS A 88 -14.33 14.87 -16.08
N GLU A 89 -14.03 16.16 -16.17
CA GLU A 89 -14.80 17.05 -17.03
C GLU A 89 -14.55 16.61 -18.48
N ILE A 90 -15.55 15.99 -19.11
CA ILE A 90 -15.49 15.63 -20.52
C ILE A 90 -15.52 16.96 -21.29
N GLY A 91 -14.38 17.35 -21.83
CA GLY A 91 -14.25 18.61 -22.53
C GLY A 91 -14.83 18.49 -23.93
N ASN A 92 -15.70 19.43 -24.32
CA ASN A 92 -15.79 19.82 -25.73
C ASN A 92 -14.55 20.66 -26.07
N SER A 93 -13.38 20.02 -26.06
CA SER A 93 -12.13 20.69 -26.38
C SER A 93 -12.18 21.11 -27.85
N SER A 94 -12.01 22.40 -28.13
CA SER A 94 -11.89 22.91 -29.50
C SER A 94 -10.65 22.37 -30.22
N LYS A 95 -9.72 21.75 -29.48
CA LYS A 95 -8.50 21.12 -29.99
C LYS A 95 -8.70 19.65 -30.42
N LEU A 96 -9.80 19.01 -30.06
CA LEU A 96 -10.07 17.61 -30.37
C LEU A 96 -11.24 17.48 -31.34
N SER A 97 -11.17 16.46 -32.21
CA SER A 97 -12.30 16.12 -33.07
C SER A 97 -13.46 15.56 -32.24
N ARG A 98 -14.65 15.45 -32.84
CA ARG A 98 -15.81 14.81 -32.19
C ARG A 98 -15.50 13.38 -31.73
N LEU A 99 -14.69 12.64 -32.49
CA LEU A 99 -14.20 11.32 -32.09
C LEU A 99 -13.20 11.41 -30.93
N GLY A 100 -12.31 12.40 -30.94
CA GLY A 100 -11.38 12.68 -29.84
C GLY A 100 -12.11 12.93 -28.52
N ASN A 101 -13.11 13.82 -28.51
CA ASN A 101 -13.95 14.08 -27.33
C ASN A 101 -14.72 12.84 -26.87
N TYR A 102 -15.17 12.00 -27.82
CA TYR A 102 -15.83 10.73 -27.51
C TYR A 102 -14.86 9.68 -26.94
N ILE A 103 -13.60 9.62 -27.37
CA ILE A 103 -12.61 8.67 -26.83
C ILE A 103 -12.08 9.12 -25.47
N GLU A 104 -12.02 10.43 -25.23
CA GLU A 104 -11.50 11.02 -23.99
C GLU A 104 -12.24 10.52 -22.74
N GLN A 105 -13.55 10.24 -22.85
CA GLN A 105 -14.36 9.70 -21.75
C GLN A 105 -13.95 8.29 -21.30
N PHE A 106 -13.20 7.56 -22.15
CA PHE A 106 -12.71 6.21 -21.87
C PHE A 106 -11.22 6.18 -21.51
N THR A 107 -10.53 7.32 -21.62
CA THR A 107 -9.09 7.43 -21.39
C THR A 107 -8.80 7.97 -19.99
N ILE A 108 -8.07 7.20 -19.19
CA ILE A 108 -7.64 7.61 -17.84
C ILE A 108 -6.26 8.27 -17.93
N GLU A 109 -6.15 9.54 -17.52
CA GLU A 109 -4.86 10.24 -17.48
C GLU A 109 -4.18 10.11 -16.11
N GLN A 110 -2.84 10.19 -16.09
CA GLN A 110 -2.05 10.22 -14.83
C GLN A 110 -2.52 11.31 -13.86
N ARG A 111 -2.90 12.48 -14.38
CA ARG A 111 -3.46 13.57 -13.58
C ARG A 111 -4.78 13.18 -12.91
N ASP A 112 -5.63 12.45 -13.64
CA ASP A 112 -6.94 12.02 -13.14
C ASP A 112 -6.77 10.97 -12.03
N ILE A 113 -5.79 10.08 -12.18
CA ILE A 113 -5.39 9.12 -11.14
C ILE A 113 -4.87 9.84 -9.90
N ALA A 114 -3.95 10.80 -10.04
CA ALA A 114 -3.44 11.58 -8.92
C ALA A 114 -4.57 12.31 -8.16
N ASN A 115 -5.53 12.90 -8.90
CA ASN A 115 -6.70 13.55 -8.29
C ASN A 115 -7.60 12.54 -7.56
N LYS A 116 -7.92 11.39 -8.16
CA LYS A 116 -8.73 10.33 -7.55
C LYS A 116 -8.09 9.74 -6.29
N THR A 117 -6.78 9.51 -6.35
CA THR A 117 -6.03 8.89 -5.24
C THR A 117 -5.68 9.87 -4.13
N GLY A 118 -5.74 11.19 -4.39
CA GLY A 118 -5.26 12.20 -3.45
C GLY A 118 -3.72 12.21 -3.30
N ILE A 119 -2.99 11.44 -4.11
CA ILE A 119 -1.53 11.47 -4.13
C ILE A 119 -1.09 12.79 -4.78
N GLU A 120 -0.19 13.51 -4.11
CA GLU A 120 0.33 14.78 -4.62
C GLU A 120 0.98 14.57 -6.00
N ARG A 121 0.70 15.48 -6.95
CA ARG A 121 1.06 15.28 -8.37
C ARG A 121 2.55 15.12 -8.59
N THR A 122 3.39 15.85 -7.84
CA THR A 122 4.86 15.73 -7.92
C THR A 122 5.32 14.38 -7.41
N ARG A 123 4.75 13.88 -6.31
CA ARG A 123 5.00 12.53 -5.79
C ARG A 123 4.56 11.46 -6.78
N PHE A 124 3.32 11.54 -7.30
CA PHE A 124 2.81 10.59 -8.28
C PHE A 124 3.70 10.53 -9.53
N ASN A 125 4.08 11.70 -10.07
CA ASN A 125 4.98 11.77 -11.22
C ASN A 125 6.35 11.12 -10.93
N LYS A 126 6.88 11.27 -9.72
CA LYS A 126 8.14 10.62 -9.32
C LYS A 126 7.99 9.10 -9.23
N LEU A 127 6.91 8.62 -8.61
CA LEU A 127 6.62 7.18 -8.50
C LEU A 127 6.50 6.51 -9.87
N VAL A 128 5.92 7.19 -10.86
CA VAL A 128 5.73 6.63 -12.21
C VAL A 128 7.01 6.72 -13.06
N LYS A 129 7.86 7.73 -12.85
CA LYS A 129 9.01 8.00 -13.72
C LYS A 129 10.35 7.50 -13.19
N SER A 130 10.43 7.14 -11.91
CA SER A 130 11.70 6.84 -11.28
C SER A 130 11.58 5.61 -10.39
N ASP A 131 12.38 4.60 -10.72
CA ASP A 131 12.44 3.31 -10.02
C ASP A 131 13.12 3.41 -8.64
N ASP A 132 13.72 4.57 -8.31
CA ASP A 132 14.37 4.83 -7.03
C ASP A 132 13.36 5.16 -5.90
N ARG A 133 12.07 5.28 -6.23
CA ARG A 133 11.03 5.68 -5.27
C ARG A 133 10.11 4.53 -4.92
N ARG A 134 10.27 4.05 -3.69
CA ARG A 134 9.37 3.05 -3.10
C ARG A 134 7.99 3.66 -2.79
N PRO A 135 6.89 3.14 -3.37
CA PRO A 135 5.55 3.56 -3.02
C PRO A 135 5.15 3.05 -1.64
N TYR A 136 4.20 3.74 -0.99
CA TYR A 136 3.58 3.24 0.23
C TYR A 136 2.46 2.27 -0.09
N ALA A 137 2.19 1.33 0.82
CA ALA A 137 1.16 0.31 0.62
C ALA A 137 -0.24 0.92 0.40
N PHE A 138 -0.57 2.00 1.13
CA PHE A 138 -1.85 2.69 0.97
C PHE A 138 -1.98 3.38 -0.39
N GLU A 139 -0.87 3.81 -1.02
CA GLU A 139 -0.89 4.44 -2.34
C GLU A 139 -1.22 3.41 -3.42
N ILE A 140 -0.65 2.21 -3.31
CA ILE A 140 -0.98 1.09 -4.21
C ILE A 140 -2.42 0.65 -4.02
N TYR A 141 -2.92 0.62 -2.79
CA TYR A 141 -4.34 0.36 -2.52
C TYR A 141 -5.27 1.40 -3.17
N LEU A 142 -5.01 2.70 -2.97
CA LEU A 142 -5.80 3.76 -3.58
C LEU A 142 -5.70 3.76 -5.10
N LEU A 143 -4.54 3.44 -5.66
CA LEU A 143 -4.35 3.25 -7.09
C LEU A 143 -5.21 2.12 -7.64
N ALA A 144 -5.23 0.96 -6.96
CA ALA A 144 -6.07 -0.17 -7.35
C ALA A 144 -7.55 0.24 -7.37
N LEU A 145 -8.03 0.94 -6.34
CA LEU A 145 -9.40 1.46 -6.30
C LEU A 145 -9.68 2.47 -7.43
N ALA A 146 -8.75 3.38 -7.71
CA ALA A 146 -8.92 4.40 -8.75
C ALA A 146 -8.98 3.81 -10.16
N LEU A 147 -8.36 2.64 -10.35
CA LEU A 147 -8.30 1.87 -11.60
C LEU A 147 -9.38 0.78 -11.68
N ASP A 148 -10.24 0.64 -10.67
CA ASP A 148 -11.23 -0.43 -10.57
C ASP A 148 -10.59 -1.84 -10.68
N LYS A 149 -9.50 -2.04 -9.94
CA LYS A 149 -8.72 -3.28 -9.87
C LYS A 149 -8.66 -3.84 -8.46
N LYS A 150 -8.39 -5.13 -8.35
CA LYS A 150 -8.11 -5.75 -7.05
C LYS A 150 -6.73 -5.32 -6.55
N PRO A 151 -6.55 -5.02 -5.26
CA PRO A 151 -5.23 -4.73 -4.69
C PRO A 151 -4.21 -5.84 -4.99
N SER A 152 -4.60 -7.11 -4.85
CA SER A 152 -3.75 -8.26 -5.13
C SER A 152 -3.16 -8.24 -6.54
N GLU A 153 -3.95 -7.90 -7.56
CA GLU A 153 -3.50 -7.79 -8.94
C GLU A 153 -2.38 -6.75 -9.09
N VAL A 154 -2.55 -5.58 -8.46
CA VAL A 154 -1.57 -4.48 -8.57
C VAL A 154 -0.29 -4.80 -7.79
N PHE A 155 -0.41 -5.30 -6.56
CA PHE A 155 0.75 -5.68 -5.75
C PHE A 155 1.57 -6.80 -6.42
N LYS A 156 0.90 -7.81 -6.96
CA LYS A 156 1.56 -8.91 -7.67
C LYS A 156 2.28 -8.42 -8.92
N ALA A 157 1.64 -7.57 -9.72
CA ALA A 157 2.29 -6.99 -10.90
C ALA A 157 3.57 -6.18 -10.57
N LEU A 158 3.69 -5.67 -9.34
CA LEU A 158 4.86 -4.90 -8.91
C LEU A 158 5.95 -5.74 -8.23
N TYR A 159 5.57 -6.80 -7.50
CA TYR A 159 6.48 -7.48 -6.57
C TYR A 159 6.47 -9.01 -6.65
N GLU A 160 5.47 -9.61 -7.31
CA GLU A 160 5.52 -11.04 -7.60
C GLU A 160 6.55 -11.24 -8.69
N ARG A 161 7.59 -12.04 -8.39
CA ARG A 161 8.62 -12.33 -9.38
C ARG A 161 8.00 -13.19 -10.48
N ASP A 162 7.97 -12.67 -11.70
CA ASP A 162 7.80 -13.51 -12.87
C ASP A 162 8.94 -14.55 -12.84
N GLY A 163 8.60 -15.84 -12.89
CA GLY A 163 9.56 -16.96 -12.87
C GLY A 163 10.50 -17.01 -14.10
N ASN A 164 10.72 -15.89 -14.78
CA ASN A 164 11.42 -15.77 -16.05
C ASN A 164 12.57 -14.77 -16.05
N ASP A 165 13.05 -14.31 -14.89
CA ASP A 165 14.26 -13.48 -14.84
C ASP A 165 15.53 -14.34 -14.89
N LYS A 166 15.73 -15.01 -16.03
CA LYS A 166 17.07 -15.37 -16.48
C LYS A 166 17.71 -14.14 -17.13
N GLY A 167 18.28 -13.30 -16.27
CA GLY A 167 19.40 -12.45 -16.60
C GLY A 167 19.08 -11.14 -17.31
N SER A 168 19.54 -10.05 -16.72
CA SER A 168 20.27 -9.02 -17.45
C SER A 168 21.24 -8.29 -16.50
N LYS A 169 22.50 -8.69 -16.65
CA LYS A 169 23.78 -7.99 -16.41
C LYS A 169 23.95 -7.06 -15.21
#